data_AF-A0A7J4EBD0-F1
#
_entry.id   AF-A0A7J4EBD0-F1
#
_cell.length_a   1.000
_cell.length_b   1.000
_cell.length_c   1.000
_cell.angle_alpha   90.00
_cell.angle_beta   90.00
_cell.angle_gamma   90.00
#
_symmetry.space_group_name_H-M   'P 1'
#
loop_
_entity.id
_entity.type
_entity.pdbx_description
1 polymer ?
#
loop_
_entity_poly.entity_id
_entity_poly.type
_entity_poly.pdbx_seq_one_letter_code
_entity_poly.pdbx_strand_id
1 'polypeptide(L)'
;MQSKTENKTLLQKEGNFSEWYNEILKRAEILDVRYPVKGAYTWYPYGYKLRNLTYSILRTLMDREHEEVLFPLLIPKDELMKEKEHIKGFEDEVFWVTKGGSTDLDIPLALRPTSETAIYPVFKVWIRSHRDLPIRIYQVVNTFRYETKHTRPLIRLREITSFKEAHTAHASRADAEKQIKTAIATYK
;
A
#
# COMPACT_ATOMS: atom_id res chain seq x y z
N MET A 1 7.43 -15.18 36.37
CA MET A 1 8.84 -15.27 35.93
C MET A 1 9.18 -13.92 35.28
N GLN A 2 9.71 -12.98 36.07
CA GLN A 2 10.02 -11.63 35.62
C GLN A 2 11.22 -11.70 34.65
N SER A 3 11.01 -11.41 33.37
CA SER A 3 12.13 -11.20 32.45
C SER A 3 12.78 -9.88 32.82
N LYS A 4 14.00 -9.94 33.37
CA LYS A 4 14.87 -8.79 33.52
C LYS A 4 15.10 -8.19 32.14
N THR A 5 14.43 -7.08 31.83
CA THR A 5 14.79 -6.26 30.67
C THR A 5 16.15 -5.65 31.00
N GLU A 6 17.22 -6.26 30.51
CA GLU A 6 18.53 -5.60 30.49
C GLU A 6 18.36 -4.25 29.80
N ASN A 7 18.54 -3.15 30.55
CA ASN A 7 18.64 -1.81 30.00
C ASN A 7 19.97 -1.70 29.24
N LYS A 8 20.07 -2.37 28.09
CA LYS A 8 21.15 -2.10 27.13
C LYS A 8 20.98 -0.68 26.64
N THR A 9 22.03 0.13 26.64
CA THR A 9 22.01 1.45 26.00
C THR A 9 21.65 1.28 24.52
N LEU A 10 20.79 2.15 23.98
CA LEU A 10 20.50 2.19 22.54
C LEU A 10 21.79 2.53 21.77
N LEU A 11 22.00 1.91 20.61
CA LEU A 11 23.09 2.29 19.71
C LEU A 11 23.02 3.78 19.35
N GLN A 12 24.17 4.38 19.02
CA GLN A 12 24.18 5.74 18.45
C GLN A 12 23.66 5.69 17.02
N LYS A 13 22.79 6.64 16.67
CA LYS A 13 22.20 6.73 15.31
C LYS A 13 23.26 7.00 14.25
N GLU A 14 24.21 7.89 14.57
CA GLU A 14 25.34 8.22 13.68
C GLU A 14 26.28 7.03 13.57
N GLY A 15 26.72 6.72 12.35
CA GLY A 15 27.57 5.56 12.05
C GLY A 15 26.85 4.20 12.02
N ASN A 16 25.73 4.03 12.73
CA ASN A 16 25.05 2.72 12.89
C ASN A 16 23.54 2.75 12.57
N PHE A 17 23.10 3.63 11.65
CA PHE A 17 21.68 3.90 11.40
C PHE A 17 20.81 2.66 11.15
N SER A 18 21.30 1.65 10.43
CA SER A 18 20.54 0.44 10.14
C SER A 18 20.26 -0.40 11.38
N GLU A 19 21.27 -0.62 12.23
CA GLU A 19 21.12 -1.38 13.47
C GLU A 19 20.28 -0.62 14.49
N TRP A 20 20.59 0.67 14.69
CA TRP A 20 19.81 1.58 15.53
C TRP A 20 18.33 1.58 15.14
N TYR A 21 18.03 1.66 13.84
CA TYR A 21 16.65 1.70 13.34
C TYR A 21 15.88 0.40 13.62
N ASN A 22 16.51 -0.76 13.40
CA ASN A 22 15.87 -2.03 13.70
C ASN A 22 15.68 -2.21 15.22
N GLU A 23 16.66 -1.77 16.01
CA GLU A 23 16.61 -1.84 17.46
C GLU A 23 15.52 -0.95 18.05
N ILE A 24 15.38 0.31 17.59
CA ILE A 24 14.36 1.22 18.11
C ILE A 24 12.95 0.74 17.77
N LEU A 25 12.72 0.22 16.55
CA LEU A 25 11.41 -0.33 16.18
C LEU A 25 11.00 -1.52 17.05
N LYS A 26 11.97 -2.37 17.42
CA LYS A 26 11.76 -3.50 18.32
C LYS A 26 11.51 -3.06 19.75
N ARG A 27 12.37 -2.19 20.29
CA ARG A 27 12.27 -1.69 21.68
C ARG A 27 11.02 -0.86 21.93
N ALA A 28 10.58 -0.09 20.93
CA ALA A 28 9.35 0.69 20.99
C ALA A 28 8.10 -0.14 20.67
N GLU A 29 8.23 -1.47 20.46
CA GLU A 29 7.12 -2.36 20.13
C GLU A 29 6.27 -1.80 18.96
N ILE A 30 6.94 -1.48 17.84
CA ILE A 30 6.28 -1.00 16.63
C ILE A 30 6.03 -2.15 15.64
N LEU A 31 7.09 -2.86 15.26
CA LEU A 31 7.05 -3.98 14.33
C LEU A 31 7.89 -5.16 14.84
N ASP A 32 7.36 -6.37 14.67
CA ASP A 32 8.10 -7.62 14.80
C ASP A 32 8.54 -8.12 13.42
N VAL A 33 9.85 -8.17 13.22
CA VAL A 33 10.47 -8.58 11.96
C VAL A 33 10.67 -10.10 11.84
N ARG A 34 10.30 -10.87 12.87
CA ARG A 34 10.51 -12.33 12.93
C ARG A 34 9.46 -13.15 12.19
N TYR A 35 8.44 -12.50 11.61
CA TYR A 35 7.45 -13.19 10.80
C TYR A 35 8.15 -13.94 9.65
N PRO A 36 7.83 -15.24 9.41
CA PRO A 36 8.62 -16.10 8.55
C PRO A 36 8.39 -15.87 7.04
N VAL A 37 8.13 -14.62 6.64
CA VAL A 37 8.03 -14.19 5.25
C VAL A 37 8.84 -12.91 5.10
N LYS A 38 9.92 -12.96 4.31
CA LYS A 38 10.78 -11.79 4.04
C LYS A 38 9.91 -10.61 3.60
N GLY A 39 10.12 -9.45 4.22
CA GLY A 39 9.45 -8.19 3.85
C GLY A 39 7.98 -8.09 4.26
N ALA A 40 7.44 -9.06 5.00
CA ALA A 40 6.16 -8.96 5.69
C ALA A 40 6.42 -8.96 7.20
N TYR A 41 5.82 -8.01 7.92
CA TYR A 41 6.14 -7.77 9.33
C TYR A 41 4.85 -7.70 10.15
N THR A 42 4.91 -8.17 11.39
CA THR A 42 3.77 -8.12 12.30
C THR A 42 3.78 -6.80 13.06
N TRP A 43 2.63 -6.13 13.13
CA TRP A 43 2.48 -4.93 13.96
C TRP A 43 2.20 -5.31 15.41
N TYR A 44 2.98 -4.76 16.34
CA TYR A 44 2.65 -4.80 17.76
C TYR A 44 1.47 -3.87 18.06
N PRO A 45 0.73 -4.07 19.16
CA PRO A 45 -0.42 -3.22 19.51
C PRO A 45 -0.09 -1.71 19.57
N TYR A 46 1.08 -1.35 20.13
CA TYR A 46 1.50 0.05 20.21
C TYR A 46 1.77 0.66 18.84
N GLY A 47 2.59 -0.01 18.01
CA GLY A 47 2.81 0.38 16.62
C GLY A 47 1.53 0.48 15.79
N TYR A 48 0.62 -0.48 15.95
CA TYR A 48 -0.65 -0.50 15.24
C TYR A 48 -1.56 0.66 15.66
N LYS A 49 -1.57 1.05 16.94
CA LYS A 49 -2.29 2.22 17.43
C LYS A 49 -1.73 3.51 16.81
N LEU A 50 -0.41 3.69 16.80
CA LEU A 50 0.23 4.83 16.14
C LEU A 50 -0.16 4.91 14.66
N ARG A 51 -0.07 3.77 13.96
CA ARG A 51 -0.49 3.65 12.57
C ARG A 51 -1.95 4.09 12.40
N ASN A 52 -2.88 3.57 13.19
CA ASN A 52 -4.30 3.90 13.07
C ASN A 52 -4.57 5.40 13.28
N LEU A 53 -3.86 6.06 14.19
CA LEU A 53 -3.96 7.52 14.38
C LEU A 53 -3.46 8.29 13.15
N THR A 54 -2.36 7.86 12.53
CA THR A 54 -1.88 8.47 11.28
C THR A 54 -2.92 8.33 10.16
N TYR A 55 -3.49 7.14 9.98
CA TYR A 55 -4.49 6.92 8.94
C TYR A 55 -5.84 7.57 9.24
N SER A 56 -6.20 7.78 10.51
CA SER A 56 -7.42 8.55 10.82
C SER A 56 -7.27 10.01 10.40
N ILE A 57 -6.11 10.62 10.62
CA ILE A 57 -5.82 11.98 10.11
C ILE A 57 -5.89 11.99 8.58
N LEU A 58 -5.28 10.99 7.94
CA LEU A 58 -5.30 10.87 6.48
C LEU A 58 -6.73 10.75 5.93
N ARG A 59 -7.60 9.93 6.54
CA ARG A 59 -9.02 9.84 6.17
C ARG A 59 -9.72 11.19 6.30
N THR A 60 -9.57 11.87 7.45
CA THR A 60 -10.12 13.23 7.66
C THR A 60 -9.66 14.23 6.59
N LEU A 61 -8.45 14.10 6.06
CA LEU A 61 -7.97 14.95 4.96
C LEU A 61 -8.62 14.56 3.61
N MET A 62 -8.77 13.26 3.35
CA MET A 62 -9.32 12.74 2.10
C MET A 62 -10.83 12.95 1.98
N ASP A 63 -11.57 12.70 3.05
CA ASP A 63 -13.04 12.77 3.13
C ASP A 63 -13.59 14.19 2.87
N ARG A 64 -12.73 15.20 2.79
CA ARG A 64 -13.12 16.57 2.41
C ARG A 64 -13.56 16.67 0.95
N GLU A 65 -12.95 15.89 0.06
CA GLU A 65 -13.17 15.99 -1.39
C GLU A 65 -13.20 14.64 -2.11
N HIS A 66 -12.99 13.52 -1.41
CA HIS A 66 -12.97 12.17 -1.97
C HIS A 66 -13.85 11.23 -1.16
N GLU A 67 -14.37 10.20 -1.82
CA GLU A 67 -15.14 9.14 -1.19
C GLU A 67 -14.27 7.89 -0.97
N GLU A 68 -14.33 7.28 0.22
CA GLU A 68 -13.63 6.02 0.48
C GLU A 68 -14.37 4.85 -0.20
N VAL A 69 -13.62 4.00 -0.89
CA VAL A 69 -14.12 2.80 -1.57
C VAL A 69 -13.26 1.58 -1.21
N LEU A 70 -13.72 0.39 -1.58
CA LEU A 70 -12.94 -0.83 -1.43
C LEU A 70 -13.03 -1.69 -2.69
N PHE A 71 -11.91 -1.79 -3.40
CA PHE A 71 -11.76 -2.72 -4.51
C PHE A 71 -11.20 -4.07 -4.04
N PRO A 72 -11.56 -5.18 -4.69
CA PRO A 72 -10.98 -6.49 -4.44
C PRO A 72 -9.45 -6.49 -4.53
N LEU A 73 -8.81 -7.37 -3.74
CA LEU A 73 -7.36 -7.52 -3.71
C LEU A 73 -6.79 -8.20 -4.95
N LEU A 74 -7.55 -9.16 -5.49
CA LEU A 74 -7.10 -10.04 -6.57
C LEU A 74 -7.44 -9.42 -7.93
N ILE A 75 -6.44 -9.37 -8.81
CA ILE A 75 -6.57 -8.85 -10.17
C ILE A 75 -6.33 -10.00 -11.15
N PRO A 76 -7.25 -10.30 -12.07
CA PRO A 76 -7.01 -11.31 -13.10
C PRO A 76 -5.77 -10.99 -13.93
N LYS A 77 -4.97 -12.00 -14.27
CA LYS A 77 -3.77 -11.82 -15.12
C LYS A 77 -4.07 -11.01 -16.37
N ASP A 78 -5.15 -11.32 -17.08
CA ASP A 78 -5.48 -10.66 -18.33
C ASP A 78 -5.85 -9.18 -18.15
N GLU A 79 -6.47 -8.81 -17.03
CA GLU A 79 -6.76 -7.41 -16.69
C GLU A 79 -5.47 -6.67 -16.32
N LEU A 80 -4.62 -7.30 -15.51
CA LEU A 80 -3.33 -6.72 -15.17
C LEU A 80 -2.56 -6.42 -16.46
N MET A 81 -2.44 -7.40 -17.37
CA MET A 81 -1.70 -7.36 -18.65
C MET A 81 -2.16 -6.31 -19.67
N LYS A 82 -3.29 -5.62 -19.47
CA LYS A 82 -3.76 -4.57 -20.39
C LYS A 82 -2.89 -3.31 -20.33
N GLU A 83 -2.33 -2.99 -19.18
CA GLU A 83 -1.47 -1.82 -18.96
C GLU A 83 0.02 -2.18 -19.17
N LYS A 84 0.37 -2.76 -20.33
CA LYS A 84 1.72 -3.30 -20.60
C LYS A 84 2.86 -2.33 -20.30
N GLU A 85 2.65 -1.03 -20.50
CA GLU A 85 3.67 -0.01 -20.21
C GLU A 85 3.91 0.17 -18.71
N HIS A 86 2.86 0.12 -17.88
CA HIS A 86 2.99 0.15 -16.43
C HIS A 86 3.56 -1.18 -15.90
N ILE A 87 3.18 -2.30 -16.50
CA ILE A 87 3.58 -3.63 -16.05
C ILE A 87 5.04 -3.92 -16.35
N LYS A 88 5.64 -3.42 -17.43
CA LYS A 88 7.07 -3.61 -17.71
C LYS A 88 8.00 -3.26 -16.54
N GLY A 89 7.57 -2.37 -15.64
CA GLY A 89 8.30 -2.06 -14.40
C GLY A 89 7.97 -2.97 -13.20
N PHE A 90 6.84 -3.68 -13.23
CA PHE A 90 6.31 -4.50 -12.13
C PHE A 90 6.21 -6.00 -12.43
N GLU A 91 6.45 -6.50 -13.65
CA GLU A 91 6.29 -7.93 -14.00
C GLU A 91 7.01 -8.85 -13.01
N ASP A 92 8.26 -8.52 -12.68
CA ASP A 92 9.10 -9.26 -11.74
C ASP A 92 8.72 -9.01 -10.26
N GLU A 93 7.87 -8.02 -10.00
CA GLU A 93 7.41 -7.62 -8.67
C GLU A 93 6.00 -8.16 -8.33
N VAL A 94 5.37 -8.97 -9.19
CA VAL A 94 4.00 -9.47 -8.95
C VAL A 94 3.98 -10.82 -8.23
N PHE A 95 3.19 -10.91 -7.17
CA PHE A 95 2.81 -12.19 -6.58
C PHE A 95 1.60 -12.78 -7.29
N TRP A 96 1.69 -14.05 -7.66
CA TRP A 96 0.63 -14.79 -8.33
C TRP A 96 0.00 -15.84 -7.40
N VAL A 97 -1.33 -15.81 -7.34
CA VAL A 97 -2.15 -16.91 -6.84
C VAL A 97 -2.52 -17.77 -8.03
N THR A 98 -1.99 -18.99 -8.09
CA THR A 98 -2.20 -19.94 -9.19
C THR A 98 -3.09 -21.11 -8.80
N LYS A 99 -3.36 -21.31 -7.51
CA LYS A 99 -4.15 -22.43 -6.99
C LYS A 99 -5.26 -21.96 -6.06
N GLY A 100 -6.42 -22.58 -6.18
CA GLY A 100 -7.52 -22.51 -5.22
C GLY A 100 -7.63 -23.85 -4.48
N GLY A 101 -7.16 -23.89 -3.23
CA GLY A 101 -6.97 -25.17 -2.53
C GLY A 101 -5.89 -25.99 -3.23
N SER A 102 -6.25 -27.19 -3.72
CA SER A 102 -5.33 -28.07 -4.46
C SER A 102 -5.46 -27.98 -5.98
N THR A 103 -6.45 -27.24 -6.49
CA THR A 103 -6.75 -27.14 -7.93
C THR A 103 -6.09 -25.91 -8.53
N ASP A 104 -5.51 -26.06 -9.72
CA ASP A 104 -5.00 -24.93 -10.50
C ASP A 104 -6.16 -24.04 -10.97
N LEU A 105 -5.96 -22.72 -10.90
CA LEU A 105 -6.93 -21.75 -11.39
C LEU A 105 -6.84 -21.65 -12.92
N ASP A 106 -7.98 -21.53 -13.60
CA ASP A 106 -8.03 -21.31 -15.05
C ASP A 106 -7.25 -20.06 -15.47
N ILE A 107 -7.33 -19.00 -14.64
CA ILE A 107 -6.61 -17.74 -14.83
C ILE A 107 -5.86 -17.42 -13.53
N PRO A 108 -4.53 -17.25 -13.55
CA PRO A 108 -3.77 -16.76 -12.41
C PRO A 108 -4.28 -15.39 -11.94
N LEU A 109 -4.33 -15.20 -10.63
CA LEU A 109 -4.76 -13.94 -10.02
C LEU A 109 -3.55 -13.27 -9.36
N ALA A 110 -3.30 -12.01 -9.69
CA ALA A 110 -2.27 -11.21 -9.04
C ALA A 110 -2.78 -10.66 -7.71
N LEU A 111 -1.92 -10.66 -6.68
CA LEU A 111 -2.09 -9.76 -5.55
C LEU A 111 -1.75 -8.35 -6.03
N ARG A 112 -2.64 -7.37 -5.84
CA ARG A 112 -2.44 -6.01 -6.38
C ARG A 112 -1.07 -5.40 -5.98
N PRO A 113 -0.21 -5.02 -6.94
CA PRO A 113 0.94 -4.15 -6.65
C PRO A 113 0.53 -2.68 -6.51
N THR A 114 -0.57 -2.34 -7.18
CA THR A 114 -1.31 -1.08 -7.25
C THR A 114 -2.66 -1.38 -7.94
N SER A 115 -3.65 -0.49 -7.86
CA SER A 115 -5.04 -0.83 -8.22
C SER A 115 -5.55 -0.26 -9.55
N GLU A 116 -4.73 0.39 -10.39
CA GLU A 116 -5.14 1.00 -11.67
C GLU A 116 -5.91 0.02 -12.57
N THR A 117 -5.35 -1.17 -12.81
CA THR A 117 -5.94 -2.21 -13.67
C THR A 117 -7.19 -2.87 -13.07
N ALA A 118 -7.43 -2.69 -11.76
CA ALA A 118 -8.68 -3.10 -11.11
C ALA A 118 -9.74 -1.98 -11.12
N ILE A 119 -9.31 -0.73 -10.94
CA ILE A 119 -10.20 0.44 -10.77
C ILE A 119 -10.68 0.96 -12.12
N TYR A 120 -9.81 1.07 -13.11
CA TYR A 120 -10.15 1.74 -14.37
C TYR A 120 -11.18 1.01 -15.24
N PRO A 121 -11.23 -0.34 -15.25
CA PRO A 121 -12.36 -1.05 -15.85
C PRO A 121 -13.71 -0.70 -15.21
N VAL A 122 -13.73 -0.45 -13.90
CA VAL A 122 -14.94 -0.04 -13.18
C VAL A 122 -15.27 1.43 -13.45
N PHE A 123 -14.28 2.32 -13.52
CA PHE A 123 -14.49 3.71 -13.96
C PHE A 123 -15.13 3.78 -15.35
N LYS A 124 -14.72 2.92 -16.29
CA LYS A 124 -15.35 2.80 -17.61
C LYS A 124 -16.84 2.43 -17.55
N VAL A 125 -17.25 1.71 -16.50
CA VAL A 125 -18.66 1.34 -16.28
C VAL A 125 -19.43 2.46 -15.57
N TRP A 126 -18.80 3.18 -14.64
CA TRP A 126 -19.44 4.24 -13.86
C TRP A 126 -19.56 5.56 -14.61
N ILE A 127 -18.56 5.93 -15.43
CA ILE A 127 -18.54 7.17 -16.19
C ILE A 127 -19.26 6.95 -17.51
N ARG A 128 -20.48 7.47 -17.64
CA ARG A 128 -21.29 7.37 -18.86
C ARG A 128 -21.45 8.71 -19.56
N SER A 129 -21.33 9.80 -18.82
CA SER A 129 -21.44 11.17 -19.32
C SER A 129 -20.52 12.12 -18.55
N HIS A 130 -20.37 13.34 -19.05
CA HIS A 130 -19.64 14.40 -18.36
C HIS A 130 -20.25 14.76 -16.99
N ARG A 131 -21.52 14.40 -16.73
CA ARG A 131 -22.19 14.65 -15.44
C ARG A 131 -21.72 13.73 -14.32
N ASP A 132 -21.09 12.60 -14.67
CA ASP A 132 -20.53 11.65 -13.71
C ASP A 132 -19.12 12.07 -13.25
N LEU A 133 -18.59 13.17 -13.79
CA LEU A 133 -17.28 13.72 -13.48
C LEU A 133 -17.41 14.99 -12.61
N PRO A 134 -16.46 15.24 -11.70
CA PRO A 134 -15.29 14.42 -11.43
C PRO A 134 -15.61 13.22 -10.51
N ILE A 135 -14.95 12.09 -10.76
CA ILE A 135 -14.87 11.01 -9.77
C ILE A 135 -13.63 11.24 -8.93
N ARG A 136 -13.79 11.24 -7.60
CA ARG A 136 -12.70 11.32 -6.64
C ARG A 136 -12.89 10.25 -5.58
N ILE A 137 -12.16 9.16 -5.72
CA ILE A 137 -12.22 8.04 -4.77
C ILE A 137 -10.86 7.75 -4.17
N TYR A 138 -10.85 7.12 -3.01
CA TYR A 138 -9.64 6.59 -2.42
C TYR A 138 -9.90 5.30 -1.66
N GLN A 139 -8.85 4.52 -1.42
CA GLN A 139 -8.91 3.35 -0.55
C GLN A 139 -7.63 3.23 0.26
N VAL A 140 -7.74 2.58 1.43
CA VAL A 140 -6.61 2.27 2.31
C VAL A 140 -6.52 0.75 2.42
N VAL A 141 -5.61 0.14 1.66
CA VAL A 141 -5.55 -1.32 1.45
C VAL A 141 -4.12 -1.84 1.47
N ASN A 142 -3.96 -3.16 1.56
CA ASN A 142 -2.64 -3.77 1.39
C ASN A 142 -2.31 -3.88 -0.10
N THR A 143 -1.05 -3.57 -0.43
CA THR A 143 -0.45 -3.82 -1.73
C THR A 143 0.77 -4.72 -1.59
N PHE A 144 1.08 -5.47 -2.64
CA PHE A 144 2.09 -6.52 -2.63
C PHE A 144 3.09 -6.30 -3.75
N ARG A 145 4.38 -6.24 -3.41
CA ARG A 145 5.47 -6.10 -4.38
C ARG A 145 6.56 -7.11 -4.04
N TYR A 146 6.91 -7.96 -4.98
CA TYR A 146 8.00 -8.93 -4.84
C TYR A 146 9.35 -8.21 -4.92
N GLU A 147 9.63 -7.40 -3.90
CA GLU A 147 10.86 -6.60 -3.80
C GLU A 147 12.09 -7.51 -3.68
N THR A 148 12.92 -7.49 -4.72
CA THR A 148 14.13 -8.31 -4.82
C THR A 148 15.26 -7.73 -3.98
N LYS A 149 15.25 -6.42 -3.70
CA LYS A 149 16.28 -5.74 -2.90
C LYS A 149 16.15 -6.06 -1.40
N HIS A 150 17.06 -5.50 -0.61
CA HIS A 150 16.98 -5.58 0.85
C HIS A 150 15.75 -4.84 1.36
N THR A 151 14.85 -5.57 2.03
CA THR A 151 13.66 -5.03 2.69
C THR A 151 14.07 -4.28 3.95
N ARG A 152 13.35 -3.20 4.27
CA ARG A 152 13.54 -2.41 5.48
C ARG A 152 12.16 -2.07 6.06
N PRO A 153 11.89 -2.39 7.34
CA PRO A 153 10.62 -2.09 7.99
C PRO A 153 10.15 -0.65 7.73
N LEU A 154 8.85 -0.47 7.47
CA LEU A 154 8.16 0.78 7.11
C LEU A 154 8.63 1.47 5.81
N ILE A 155 9.84 1.23 5.32
CA ILE A 155 10.44 1.95 4.19
C ILE A 155 10.33 1.15 2.89
N ARG A 156 10.61 -0.16 2.94
CA ARG A 156 10.62 -1.04 1.77
C ARG A 156 10.17 -2.44 2.17
N LEU A 157 8.97 -2.81 1.75
CA LEU A 157 8.23 -3.99 2.20
C LEU A 157 7.81 -4.84 1.01
N ARG A 158 7.52 -6.12 1.25
CA ARG A 158 6.86 -7.00 0.27
C ARG A 158 5.35 -7.01 0.41
N GLU A 159 4.86 -6.83 1.64
CA GLU A 159 3.48 -6.44 1.93
C GLU A 159 3.48 -5.03 2.51
N ILE A 160 2.97 -4.06 1.75
CA ILE A 160 2.79 -2.69 2.21
C ILE A 160 1.42 -2.63 2.86
N THR A 161 1.41 -2.75 4.20
CA THR A 161 0.16 -2.75 4.95
C THR A 161 -0.45 -1.36 4.94
N SER A 162 -1.64 -1.25 4.33
CA SER A 162 -2.46 -0.03 4.29
C SER A 162 -1.92 1.12 3.45
N PHE A 163 -1.40 0.82 2.28
CA PHE A 163 -1.19 1.83 1.26
C PHE A 163 -2.48 2.62 0.98
N LYS A 164 -2.41 3.94 1.06
CA LYS A 164 -3.49 4.82 0.63
C LYS A 164 -3.26 5.17 -0.84
N GLU A 165 -4.22 4.85 -1.69
CA GLU A 165 -4.24 5.25 -3.09
C GLU A 165 -5.52 6.04 -3.37
N ALA A 166 -5.40 7.12 -4.12
CA ALA A 166 -6.54 7.90 -4.58
C ALA A 166 -6.52 7.96 -6.11
N HIS A 167 -7.65 7.64 -6.71
CA HIS A 167 -7.83 7.64 -8.16
C HIS A 167 -8.92 8.63 -8.50
N THR A 168 -8.65 9.49 -9.47
CA THR A 168 -9.55 10.55 -9.86
C THR A 168 -9.68 10.61 -11.37
N ALA A 169 -10.89 10.90 -11.84
CA ALA A 169 -11.18 11.11 -13.27
C ALA A 169 -11.85 12.47 -13.44
N HIS A 170 -11.41 13.23 -14.43
CA HIS A 170 -11.81 14.63 -14.63
C HIS A 170 -12.22 14.88 -16.08
N ALA A 171 -13.12 15.84 -16.30
CA ALA A 171 -13.60 16.18 -17.64
C ALA A 171 -12.54 16.91 -18.48
N SER A 172 -11.62 17.63 -17.83
CA SER A 172 -10.57 18.40 -18.49
C SER A 172 -9.19 18.15 -17.88
N ARG A 173 -8.16 18.37 -18.69
CA ARG A 173 -6.76 18.37 -18.23
C ARG A 173 -6.51 19.43 -17.16
N ALA A 174 -7.11 20.61 -17.28
CA ALA A 174 -6.92 21.70 -16.32
C ALA A 174 -7.45 21.31 -14.93
N ASP A 175 -8.59 20.61 -14.87
CA ASP A 175 -9.15 20.09 -13.62
C ASP A 175 -8.25 19.00 -13.01
N ALA A 176 -7.70 18.10 -13.83
CA ALA A 176 -6.74 17.10 -13.38
C ALA A 176 -5.44 17.72 -12.83
N GLU A 177 -4.90 18.75 -13.49
CA GLU A 177 -3.73 19.50 -13.00
C GLU A 177 -4.02 20.24 -11.69
N LYS A 178 -5.22 20.81 -11.55
CA LYS A 178 -5.68 21.41 -10.28
C LYS A 178 -5.76 20.36 -9.18
N GLN A 179 -6.30 19.18 -9.47
CA GLN A 179 -6.37 18.06 -8.52
C GLN A 179 -4.98 17.65 -8.02
N ILE A 180 -3.98 17.56 -8.90
CA ILE A 180 -2.60 17.23 -8.53
C ILE A 180 -2.05 18.27 -7.55
N LYS A 181 -2.23 19.57 -7.83
CA LYS A 181 -1.77 20.65 -6.94
C LYS A 181 -2.43 20.58 -5.56
N THR A 182 -3.75 20.34 -5.51
CA THR A 182 -4.47 20.14 -4.25
C THR A 182 -3.91 18.95 -3.49
N ALA A 183 -3.75 17.80 -4.14
CA ALA A 183 -3.23 16.59 -3.49
C ALA A 183 -1.81 16.78 -2.92
N ILE A 184 -0.92 17.45 -3.65
CA ILE A 184 0.43 17.78 -3.15
C ILE A 184 0.34 18.69 -1.93
N ALA A 185 -0.56 19.68 -1.94
CA ALA A 185 -0.73 20.58 -0.80
C ALA A 185 -1.31 19.86 0.43
N THR A 186 -2.20 18.89 0.23
CA THR A 186 -2.78 18.07 1.31
C THR A 186 -1.74 17.23 2.05
N TYR A 187 -0.68 16.79 1.37
CA TYR A 187 0.38 15.95 1.96
C TYR A 187 1.53 16.74 2.62
N LYS A 188 1.56 18.07 2.47
CA LYS A 188 2.55 18.94 3.12
C LYS A 188 2.14 19.26 4.55
#